data_AF-A0AAV7WAL5-F1
#
_entry.id   AF-A0AAV7WAL5-F1
#
_cell.length_a   1.000
_cell.length_b   1.000
_cell.length_c   1.000
_cell.angle_alpha   90.00
_cell.angle_beta   90.00
_cell.angle_gamma   90.00
#
_symmetry.space_group_name_H-M   'P 1'
#
loop_
_entity.id
_entity.type
_entity.pdbx_description
1 polymer ?
#
loop_
_entity_poly.entity_id
_entity_poly.type
_entity_poly.pdbx_seq_one_letter_code
_entity_poly.pdbx_strand_id
1 'polypeptide(L)'
;MTTQPTLSSPVALPAEPRATDATDHILQEITAVGWCLEAMDLKNSDLSTASASIRTDIVCFREKITDLYRRLTSVEDYVRMVPEHDAELRTLRAKITDFKDRSRRDVCLFGIPEHKEGTAYWPDLFTTARVPESAQVRPYS
;
A
#
# COMPACT_ATOMS: atom_id res chain seq x y z
N MET A 1 -72.28 -96.70 -14.96
CA MET A 1 -70.94 -96.12 -14.84
C MET A 1 -71.03 -94.69 -15.35
N THR A 2 -71.04 -93.71 -14.44
CA THR A 2 -71.28 -92.30 -14.76
C THR A 2 -70.01 -91.53 -14.41
N THR A 3 -69.34 -90.98 -15.41
CA THR A 3 -68.13 -90.18 -15.25
C THR A 3 -68.51 -88.73 -14.99
N GLN A 4 -67.96 -88.17 -13.91
CA GLN A 4 -68.13 -86.77 -13.51
C GLN A 4 -67.08 -85.90 -14.22
N PRO A 5 -67.38 -84.70 -14.74
CA PRO A 5 -66.37 -83.82 -15.31
C PRO A 5 -65.71 -82.99 -14.20
N THR A 6 -64.37 -83.02 -14.16
CA THR A 6 -63.56 -82.17 -13.29
C THR A 6 -63.56 -80.74 -13.85
N LEU A 7 -64.09 -79.78 -13.09
CA LEU A 7 -64.03 -78.36 -13.40
C LEU A 7 -62.58 -77.86 -13.25
N SER A 8 -61.99 -77.37 -14.34
CA SER A 8 -60.72 -76.65 -14.35
C SER A 8 -60.85 -75.33 -13.58
N SER A 9 -59.96 -75.11 -12.61
CA SER A 9 -59.75 -73.80 -11.99
C SER A 9 -59.32 -72.74 -13.01
N PRO A 10 -59.81 -71.49 -12.91
CA PRO A 10 -59.30 -70.39 -13.72
C PRO A 10 -57.90 -70.02 -13.23
N VAL A 11 -56.94 -69.97 -14.17
CA VAL A 11 -55.60 -69.42 -13.95
C VAL A 11 -55.77 -67.92 -13.67
N ALA A 12 -55.42 -67.49 -12.45
CA ALA A 12 -55.35 -66.07 -12.11
C ALA A 12 -54.21 -65.43 -12.90
N LEU A 13 -54.55 -64.52 -13.82
CA LEU A 13 -53.58 -63.68 -14.50
C LEU A 13 -52.88 -62.76 -13.48
N PRO A 14 -51.55 -62.58 -13.56
CA PRO A 14 -50.83 -61.65 -12.70
C PRO A 14 -51.33 -60.23 -12.95
N ALA A 15 -51.64 -59.49 -11.89
CA ALA A 15 -52.08 -58.11 -11.97
C ALA A 15 -51.04 -57.25 -12.69
N GLU A 16 -51.45 -56.55 -13.75
CA GLU A 16 -50.59 -55.56 -14.40
C GLU A 16 -50.14 -54.50 -13.38
N PRO A 17 -48.85 -54.10 -13.39
CA PRO A 17 -48.39 -52.98 -12.58
C PRO A 17 -49.17 -51.74 -13.00
N ARG A 18 -49.83 -51.09 -12.02
CA ARG A 18 -50.71 -49.96 -12.26
C ARG A 18 -49.89 -48.82 -12.86
N ALA A 19 -50.30 -48.34 -14.04
CA ALA A 19 -49.66 -47.23 -14.76
C ALA A 19 -49.47 -45.94 -13.92
N THR A 20 -50.19 -45.80 -12.80
CA THR A 20 -50.02 -44.72 -11.82
C THR A 20 -48.62 -44.67 -11.20
N ASP A 21 -48.00 -45.81 -10.88
CA ASP A 21 -46.72 -45.82 -10.14
C ASP A 21 -45.55 -45.29 -11.00
N ALA A 22 -45.58 -45.59 -12.31
CA ALA A 22 -44.60 -45.06 -13.25
C ALA A 22 -44.76 -43.54 -13.45
N THR A 23 -46.00 -43.05 -13.40
CA THR A 23 -46.30 -41.62 -13.58
C THR A 23 -45.86 -40.82 -12.36
N ASP A 24 -46.09 -41.34 -11.15
CA ASP A 24 -45.66 -40.73 -9.89
C ASP A 24 -44.12 -40.69 -9.78
N HIS A 25 -43.45 -41.75 -10.21
CA HIS A 25 -41.99 -41.79 -10.25
C HIS A 25 -41.41 -40.70 -11.18
N ILE A 26 -41.98 -40.55 -12.38
CA ILE A 26 -41.58 -39.50 -13.32
C ILE A 26 -41.80 -38.10 -12.73
N LEU A 27 -42.93 -37.85 -12.07
CA LEU A 27 -43.20 -36.57 -11.42
C LEU A 27 -42.18 -36.26 -10.30
N GLN A 28 -41.77 -37.28 -9.56
CA GLN A 28 -40.76 -37.14 -8.52
C GLN A 28 -39.38 -36.78 -9.12
N GLU A 29 -38.99 -37.44 -10.21
CA GLU A 29 -37.75 -37.12 -10.92
C GLU A 29 -37.77 -35.70 -11.50
N ILE A 30 -38.88 -35.28 -12.13
CA ILE A 30 -39.05 -33.92 -12.65
C ILE A 30 -38.91 -32.89 -11.53
N THR A 31 -39.50 -33.16 -10.36
CA THR A 31 -39.40 -32.26 -9.21
C THR A 31 -37.96 -32.16 -8.69
N ALA A 32 -37.25 -33.28 -8.62
CA ALA A 32 -35.84 -33.31 -8.22
C ALA A 32 -34.94 -32.55 -9.21
N VAL A 33 -35.18 -32.70 -10.51
CA VAL A 33 -34.48 -31.92 -11.54
C VAL A 33 -34.78 -30.43 -11.40
N GLY A 34 -36.03 -30.06 -11.11
CA GLY A 34 -36.43 -28.68 -10.84
C GLY A 34 -35.62 -28.04 -9.70
N TRP A 35 -35.52 -28.72 -8.56
CA TRP A 35 -34.71 -28.23 -7.43
C TRP A 35 -33.22 -28.13 -7.75
N CYS A 36 -32.68 -29.08 -8.52
CA CYS A 36 -31.29 -29.02 -8.98
C CYS A 36 -31.06 -27.80 -9.88
N LEU A 37 -31.98 -27.50 -10.79
CA LEU A 37 -31.90 -26.33 -11.67
C LEU A 37 -31.97 -25.02 -10.87
N GLU A 38 -32.89 -24.89 -9.92
CA GLU A 38 -32.96 -23.72 -9.05
C GLU A 38 -31.67 -23.50 -8.25
N ALA A 39 -31.08 -24.57 -7.73
CA ALA A 39 -29.80 -24.50 -7.01
C ALA A 39 -28.64 -24.10 -7.92
N MET A 40 -28.64 -24.54 -9.18
CA MET A 40 -27.65 -24.13 -10.17
C MET A 40 -27.81 -22.66 -10.56
N ASP A 41 -29.04 -22.17 -10.71
CA ASP A 41 -29.31 -20.76 -11.01
C ASP A 41 -28.84 -19.83 -9.90
N LEU A 42 -29.07 -20.22 -8.64
CA LEU A 42 -28.56 -19.46 -7.50
C LEU A 42 -27.02 -19.37 -7.51
N LYS A 43 -26.34 -20.51 -7.73
CA LYS A 43 -24.87 -20.53 -7.84
C LYS A 43 -24.35 -19.71 -9.02
N ASN A 44 -25.05 -19.72 -10.15
CA ASN A 44 -24.69 -18.90 -11.31
C ASN A 44 -24.85 -17.40 -11.01
N SER A 45 -25.89 -17.01 -10.28
CA SER A 45 -26.08 -15.64 -9.79
C SER A 45 -24.92 -15.22 -8.89
N ASP A 46 -24.59 -16.04 -7.89
CA ASP A 46 -23.46 -15.78 -6.97
C ASP A 46 -22.14 -15.64 -7.73
N LEU A 47 -21.86 -16.55 -8.68
CA LEU A 47 -20.64 -16.52 -9.48
C LEU A 47 -20.58 -15.27 -10.37
N SER A 48 -21.72 -14.83 -10.92
CA SER A 48 -21.83 -13.60 -11.69
C SER A 48 -21.50 -12.37 -10.85
N THR A 49 -22.04 -12.29 -9.62
CA THR A 49 -21.72 -11.18 -8.70
C THR A 49 -20.26 -11.17 -8.28
N ALA A 50 -19.68 -12.34 -7.96
CA ALA A 50 -18.26 -12.48 -7.63
C ALA A 50 -17.38 -12.06 -8.81
N SER A 51 -17.73 -12.47 -10.04
CA SER A 51 -17.02 -12.07 -11.25
C SER A 51 -17.06 -10.55 -11.48
N ALA A 52 -18.21 -9.92 -11.23
CA ALA A 52 -18.34 -8.47 -11.32
C ALA A 52 -17.47 -7.75 -10.27
N SER A 53 -17.43 -8.25 -9.02
CA SER A 53 -16.55 -7.72 -7.97
C SER A 53 -15.08 -7.80 -8.37
N ILE A 54 -14.62 -8.97 -8.81
CA ILE A 54 -13.24 -9.19 -9.25
C ILE A 54 -12.87 -8.25 -10.40
N ARG A 55 -13.78 -8.03 -11.35
CA ARG A 55 -13.54 -7.09 -12.46
C ARG A 55 -13.31 -5.67 -11.96
N THR A 56 -14.12 -5.21 -11.01
CA THR A 56 -13.96 -3.89 -10.37
C THR A 56 -12.62 -3.79 -9.64
N ASP A 57 -12.25 -4.81 -8.88
CA ASP A 57 -10.98 -4.84 -8.15
C ASP A 57 -9.78 -4.79 -9.10
N ILE A 58 -9.83 -5.51 -10.22
CA ILE A 58 -8.79 -5.48 -11.25
C ILE A 58 -8.61 -4.06 -11.83
N VAL A 59 -9.71 -3.35 -12.09
CA VAL A 59 -9.64 -1.95 -12.58
C VAL A 59 -8.97 -1.06 -11.54
N CYS A 60 -9.39 -1.16 -10.27
CA CYS A 60 -8.80 -0.41 -9.16
C CYS A 60 -7.30 -0.70 -8.99
N PHE A 61 -6.88 -1.97 -9.08
CA PHE A 61 -5.47 -2.32 -9.01
C PHE A 61 -4.66 -1.79 -10.18
N ARG A 62 -5.22 -1.80 -11.40
CA ARG A 62 -4.56 -1.20 -12.57
C ARG A 62 -4.30 0.29 -12.38
N GLU A 63 -5.29 1.04 -11.91
CA GLU A 63 -5.14 2.47 -11.62
C GLU A 63 -4.07 2.74 -10.55
N LYS A 64 -4.06 1.95 -9.47
CA LYS A 64 -3.02 2.04 -8.43
C LYS A 64 -1.63 1.75 -8.97
N ILE A 65 -1.48 0.73 -9.83
CA ILE A 65 -0.21 0.41 -10.48
C ILE A 65 0.25 1.58 -11.34
N THR A 66 -0.64 2.20 -12.12
CA THR A 66 -0.31 3.37 -12.93
C THR A 66 0.15 4.56 -12.09
N ASP A 67 -0.51 4.87 -10.98
CA ASP A 67 -0.05 5.95 -10.09
C ASP A 67 1.31 5.63 -9.44
N LEU A 68 1.51 4.39 -9.00
CA LEU A 68 2.79 3.96 -8.45
C LEU A 68 3.91 4.08 -9.49
N TYR A 69 3.67 3.71 -10.75
CA TYR A 69 4.63 3.91 -11.83
C TYR A 69 4.98 5.38 -12.02
N ARG A 70 3.98 6.27 -12.06
CA ARG A 70 4.21 7.72 -12.17
C ARG A 70 5.05 8.26 -11.03
N ARG A 71 4.77 7.83 -9.80
CA ARG A 71 5.54 8.20 -8.61
C ARG A 71 6.96 7.68 -8.66
N LEU A 72 7.15 6.44 -9.13
CA LEU A 72 8.48 5.85 -9.30
C LEU A 72 9.31 6.65 -10.30
N THR A 73 8.75 6.99 -11.46
CA THR A 73 9.45 7.81 -12.47
C THR A 73 9.87 9.17 -11.89
N SER A 74 9.00 9.81 -11.11
CA SER A 74 9.35 11.06 -10.42
C SER A 74 10.51 10.90 -9.43
N VAL A 75 10.59 9.77 -8.73
CA VAL A 75 11.71 9.47 -7.82
C VAL A 75 12.98 9.17 -8.60
N GLU A 76 12.89 8.41 -9.69
CA GLU A 76 14.02 8.11 -10.58
C GLU A 76 14.62 9.39 -11.17
N ASP A 77 13.78 10.34 -11.60
CA ASP A 77 14.22 11.65 -12.07
C ASP A 77 14.95 12.44 -10.97
N TYR A 78 14.44 12.43 -9.75
CA TYR A 78 15.12 13.08 -8.62
C TYR A 78 16.48 12.43 -8.32
N VAL A 79 16.52 11.09 -8.27
CA VAL A 79 17.76 10.33 -8.04
C VAL A 79 18.79 10.60 -9.14
N ARG A 80 18.36 10.78 -10.38
CA ARG A 80 19.24 11.14 -11.50
C ARG A 80 19.94 12.49 -11.32
N MET A 81 19.32 13.44 -10.61
CA MET A 81 19.90 14.77 -10.33
C MET A 81 20.88 14.79 -9.14
N VAL A 82 20.87 13.75 -8.29
CA VAL A 82 21.74 13.68 -7.09
C VAL A 82 23.23 13.85 -7.42
N PRO A 83 23.81 13.19 -8.44
CA PRO A 83 25.22 13.35 -8.78
C PRO A 83 25.61 14.78 -9.17
N GLU A 84 24.72 15.51 -9.85
CA GLU A 84 24.95 16.91 -10.23
C GLU A 84 24.99 17.80 -8.98
N HIS A 85 24.00 17.67 -8.10
CA HIS A 85 23.98 18.40 -6.82
C HIS A 85 25.19 18.06 -5.93
N ASP A 86 25.63 16.80 -5.90
CA ASP A 86 26.84 16.41 -5.17
C ASP A 86 28.10 17.07 -5.75
N ALA A 87 28.18 17.22 -7.07
CA ALA A 87 29.29 17.92 -7.73
C ALA A 87 29.27 19.42 -7.41
N GLU A 88 28.10 20.05 -7.40
CA GLU A 88 27.91 21.45 -6.99
C GLU A 88 28.34 21.66 -5.54
N LEU A 89 27.91 20.79 -4.62
CA LEU A 89 28.27 20.85 -3.20
C LEU A 89 29.78 20.68 -2.99
N ARG A 90 30.43 19.77 -3.73
CA ARG A 90 31.90 19.63 -3.70
C ARG A 90 32.59 20.91 -4.16
N THR A 91 32.11 21.51 -5.24
CA THR A 91 32.65 22.77 -5.78
C THR A 91 32.48 23.93 -4.80
N LEU A 92 31.30 24.05 -4.19
CA LEU A 92 31.02 25.09 -3.22
C LEU A 92 31.88 24.92 -1.96
N ARG A 93 32.04 23.68 -1.48
CA ARG A 93 32.93 23.37 -0.35
C ARG A 93 34.38 23.75 -0.65
N ALA A 94 34.88 23.46 -1.86
CA ALA A 94 36.22 23.86 -2.26
C ALA A 94 36.40 25.39 -2.27
N LYS A 95 35.41 26.15 -2.78
CA LYS A 95 35.41 27.61 -2.76
C LYS A 95 35.42 28.18 -1.34
N ILE A 96 34.64 27.60 -0.43
CA ILE A 96 34.61 28.00 0.99
C ILE A 96 35.99 27.79 1.63
N THR A 97 36.62 26.63 1.37
CA THR A 97 37.98 26.36 1.87
C THR A 97 38.99 27.36 1.33
N ASP A 98 39.00 27.62 0.02
CA ASP A 98 39.92 28.61 -0.58
C ASP A 98 39.69 30.03 -0.02
N PHE A 99 38.43 30.44 0.15
CA PHE A 99 38.10 31.74 0.76
C PHE A 99 38.59 31.82 2.22
N LYS A 100 38.43 30.75 3.00
CA LYS A 100 38.92 30.67 4.38
C LYS A 100 40.44 30.76 4.43
N ASP A 101 41.15 30.09 3.52
CA ASP A 101 42.61 30.11 3.46
C ASP A 101 43.17 31.46 2.99
N ARG A 102 42.48 32.14 2.06
CA ARG A 102 42.80 33.53 1.67
C ARG A 102 42.58 34.48 2.84
N SER A 103 41.45 34.40 3.53
CA SER A 103 41.15 35.25 4.68
C SER A 103 42.20 35.10 5.79
N ARG A 104 42.67 33.87 6.06
CA ARG A 104 43.77 33.62 7.00
C ARG A 104 45.08 34.27 6.55
N ARG A 105 45.43 34.15 5.27
CA ARG A 105 46.64 34.78 4.71
C ARG A 105 46.57 36.30 4.78
N ASP A 106 45.43 36.88 4.44
CA ASP A 106 45.23 38.33 4.46
C ASP A 106 45.33 38.88 5.88
N VAL A 107 44.74 38.21 6.87
CA VAL A 107 44.90 38.57 8.30
C VAL A 107 46.37 38.49 8.76
N CYS A 108 47.12 37.48 8.32
CA CYS A 108 48.55 37.38 8.60
C CYS A 108 49.39 38.49 7.92
N LEU A 109 48.98 38.97 6.75
CA LEU A 109 49.63 40.08 6.01
C LEU A 109 49.40 41.44 6.67
N PHE A 110 48.26 41.65 7.36
CA PHE A 110 47.97 42.87 8.12
C PHE A 110 48.58 42.89 9.53
N GLY A 111 49.41 41.89 9.89
CA GLY A 111 50.21 41.95 11.11
C GLY A 111 49.42 41.92 12.42
N ILE A 112 48.19 41.37 12.43
CA ILE A 112 47.50 41.05 13.67
C ILE A 112 47.96 39.63 14.06
N PRO A 113 48.85 39.46 15.04
CA PRO A 113 49.30 38.13 15.43
C PRO A 113 48.10 37.31 15.92
N GLU A 114 48.02 36.05 15.50
CA GLU A 114 47.13 35.06 16.11
C GLU A 114 47.41 35.08 17.62
N HIS A 115 46.43 35.53 18.42
CA HIS A 115 46.47 35.40 19.86
C HIS A 115 46.58 33.91 20.17
N LYS A 116 47.79 33.44 20.49
CA LYS A 116 47.96 32.18 21.19
C LYS A 116 47.26 32.35 22.53
N GLU A 117 46.19 31.61 22.75
CA GLU A 117 45.58 31.45 24.06
C GLU A 117 46.70 31.14 25.07
N GLY A 118 47.01 32.08 25.95
CA GLY A 118 47.99 31.85 27.03
C GLY A 118 49.04 32.91 27.31
N THR A 119 48.99 34.14 26.79
CA THR A 119 49.86 35.23 27.31
C THR A 119 49.09 36.50 27.59
N ALA A 120 48.88 36.74 28.88
CA ALA A 120 48.37 37.97 29.45
C ALA A 120 49.43 39.08 29.33
N TYR A 121 49.11 40.16 28.62
CA TYR A 121 49.60 41.50 28.94
C TYR A 121 48.76 42.53 28.16
N TRP A 122 47.73 43.08 28.79
CA TRP A 122 47.14 44.35 28.36
C TRP A 122 47.76 45.43 29.23
N PRO A 123 48.48 46.42 28.66
CA PRO A 123 48.88 47.58 29.44
C PRO A 123 47.66 48.47 29.69
N ASP A 124 47.44 48.78 30.95
CA ASP A 124 46.49 49.77 31.49
C ASP A 124 46.50 51.05 30.65
N LEU A 125 45.49 51.23 29.80
CA LEU A 125 45.27 52.50 29.10
C LEU A 125 43.80 52.90 29.01
N PHE A 126 42.94 52.50 29.94
CA PHE A 126 41.66 53.20 30.16
C PHE A 126 41.24 53.16 31.63
N THR A 127 41.97 53.88 32.45
CA THR A 127 41.47 54.34 33.75
C THR A 127 40.40 55.41 33.51
N THR A 128 39.25 55.22 34.16
CA THR A 128 38.19 56.21 34.43
C THR A 128 37.17 56.52 33.33
N ALA A 129 36.11 55.71 33.29
CA ALA A 129 34.76 56.21 33.07
C ALA A 129 33.84 55.60 34.12
N ARG A 130 33.40 56.41 35.10
CA ARG A 130 32.36 56.07 36.07
C ARG A 130 31.10 55.64 35.32
N VAL A 131 30.67 54.40 35.55
CA VAL A 131 29.33 53.92 35.18
C VAL A 131 28.34 54.47 36.22
N PRO A 132 27.29 55.22 35.84
CA PRO A 132 26.17 55.44 36.74
C PRO A 132 25.34 54.16 36.82
N GLU A 133 25.31 53.65 38.04
CA GLU A 133 24.57 52.49 38.52
C GLU A 133 23.06 52.75 38.50
N SER A 134 22.39 52.43 37.39
CA SER A 134 20.92 52.26 37.38
C SER A 134 20.42 51.70 36.05
N ALA A 135 20.25 50.37 35.98
CA ALA A 135 19.10 49.70 35.34
C ALA A 135 19.35 48.18 35.31
N GLN A 136 19.23 47.53 36.46
CA GLN A 136 18.81 46.14 36.48
C GLN A 136 17.36 46.08 35.99
N VAL A 137 17.10 45.43 34.85
CA VAL A 137 15.79 44.82 34.59
C VAL A 137 16.02 43.43 33.98
N ARG A 138 15.41 42.45 34.65
CA ARG A 138 15.56 41.00 34.49
C ARG A 138 15.00 40.48 33.16
N PRO A 139 15.44 39.29 32.70
CA PRO A 139 14.84 38.62 31.54
C PRO A 139 13.44 38.09 31.87
N TYR A 140 12.48 38.39 30.99
CA TYR A 140 11.16 37.79 31.01
C TYR A 140 11.24 36.33 30.54
N SER A 141 10.53 35.48 31.28
CA SER A 141 10.17 34.11 30.91
C SER A 141 9.14 34.10 29.80
#